data_AF-F9WRF9-F1
#
_entry.id   AF-F9WRF9-F1
#
_cell.length_a   1.000
_cell.length_b   1.000
_cell.length_c   1.000
_cell.angle_alpha   90.00
_cell.angle_beta   90.00
_cell.angle_gamma   90.00
#
_symmetry.space_group_name_H-M   'P 1'
#
loop_
_entity.id
_entity.type
_entity.pdbx_description
1 polymer ?
#
loop_
_entity_poly.entity_id
_entity_poly.type
_entity_poly.pdbx_seq_one_letter_code
_entity_poly.pdbx_strand_id
1 'polypeptide(L)'
;MHSDRLAVRPVDANVALPELESTCATFSVPPEHFVSNPAVADMYVYVGAMQDASGALAWATTCAVLNDGRPFAGVTNISPWHLKETEEVVRTVTHELGHILGFMSNYFRNVDALKKVTTRGGMDRYIVDTEHTRRVTSEHFNCTNVYGIELENIGGDGVVDSHIDRRFVADDLMTQRSIGGRYTVFSLASFESLGFYRVNYSCAEPSLWGLHSGCGFFHNECFVNGTTAYPDVFCSRVPVQGDESCTHDRLGIGYCNLFEYTQDIPERYRYFDNPRLGGEILADYCPSVGPSENRSCEHGNSEEMHGSFIGKGSRCVRGSDLRYK
;
A
#
# COMPACT_ATOMS: atom_id res chain seq x y z
N MET A 1 6.65 -14.35 -2.10
CA MET A 1 6.58 -12.96 -1.57
C MET A 1 6.49 -12.93 -0.05
N HIS A 2 5.37 -13.35 0.56
CA HIS A 2 5.25 -13.36 2.04
C HIS A 2 6.17 -14.36 2.72
N SER A 3 6.21 -15.63 2.27
CA SER A 3 7.04 -16.69 2.87
C SER A 3 8.54 -16.39 2.89
N ASP A 4 9.02 -15.57 1.94
CA ASP A 4 10.43 -15.16 1.87
C ASP A 4 10.79 -14.09 2.94
N ARG A 5 9.75 -13.45 3.51
CA ARG A 5 9.85 -12.27 4.37
C ARG A 5 9.32 -12.49 5.78
N LEU A 6 8.33 -13.36 5.94
CA LEU A 6 7.64 -13.62 7.20
C LEU A 6 7.86 -15.07 7.61
N ALA A 7 8.65 -15.27 8.66
CA ALA A 7 8.76 -16.55 9.34
C ALA A 7 7.76 -16.59 10.49
N VAL A 8 7.21 -17.77 10.78
CA VAL A 8 6.27 -17.99 11.88
C VAL A 8 6.81 -19.03 12.85
N ARG A 9 6.31 -19.01 14.08
CA ARG A 9 6.43 -20.17 14.95
C ARG A 9 5.49 -21.27 14.38
N PRO A 10 6.02 -22.47 14.07
CA PRO A 10 5.20 -23.52 13.50
C PRO A 10 4.06 -23.92 14.43
N VAL A 11 2.93 -24.33 13.85
CA VAL A 11 1.84 -24.94 14.60
C VAL A 11 2.24 -26.38 14.96
N ASP A 12 2.38 -26.68 16.24
CA ASP A 12 2.94 -27.95 16.73
C ASP A 12 1.94 -29.14 16.69
N ALA A 13 0.67 -28.89 16.32
CA ALA A 13 -0.41 -29.89 16.36
C ALA A 13 -1.41 -29.72 15.21
N ASN A 14 -2.16 -30.80 14.93
CA ASN A 14 -3.27 -30.74 13.99
C ASN A 14 -4.41 -29.90 14.59
N VAL A 15 -4.64 -28.72 14.03
CA VAL A 15 -5.74 -27.82 14.40
C VAL A 15 -6.85 -28.00 13.37
N ALA A 16 -8.02 -28.46 13.82
CA ALA A 16 -9.23 -28.50 13.01
C ALA A 16 -9.78 -27.09 12.84
N LEU A 17 -10.29 -26.78 11.65
CA LEU A 17 -10.98 -25.52 11.41
C LEU A 17 -12.31 -25.48 12.18
N PRO A 18 -12.68 -24.30 12.72
CA PRO A 18 -14.02 -24.09 13.23
C PRO A 18 -15.04 -24.12 12.08
N GLU A 19 -16.33 -24.19 12.41
CA GLU A 19 -17.38 -23.90 11.44
C GLU A 19 -17.16 -22.50 10.85
N LEU A 20 -17.13 -22.42 9.52
CA LEU A 20 -16.91 -21.15 8.83
C LEU A 20 -18.25 -20.44 8.62
N GLU A 21 -18.26 -19.12 8.79
CA GLU A 21 -19.46 -18.29 8.65
C GLU A 21 -19.35 -17.31 7.48
N SER A 22 -20.49 -16.71 7.10
CA SER A 22 -20.55 -15.59 6.14
C SER A 22 -19.86 -15.91 4.81
N THR A 23 -19.00 -15.02 4.31
CA THR A 23 -18.28 -15.19 3.04
C THR A 23 -17.41 -16.44 3.04
N CYS A 24 -16.80 -16.79 4.18
CA CYS A 24 -15.93 -17.95 4.32
C CYS A 24 -16.66 -19.27 4.07
N ALA A 25 -17.93 -19.35 4.46
CA ALA A 25 -18.77 -20.54 4.25
C ALA A 25 -19.10 -20.82 2.78
N THR A 26 -18.88 -19.85 1.88
CA THR A 26 -19.16 -20.00 0.45
C THR A 26 -18.05 -20.72 -0.32
N PHE A 27 -16.88 -20.90 0.30
CA PHE A 27 -15.73 -21.57 -0.30
C PHE A 27 -15.80 -23.09 -0.12
N SER A 28 -15.35 -23.82 -1.13
CA SER A 28 -15.24 -25.27 -1.06
C SER A 28 -14.02 -25.67 -0.22
N VAL A 29 -14.25 -25.98 1.06
CA VAL A 29 -13.23 -26.45 2.00
C VAL A 29 -13.30 -27.97 2.14
N PRO A 30 -12.19 -28.70 2.00
CA PRO A 30 -12.18 -30.16 2.19
C PRO A 30 -12.66 -30.57 3.59
N PRO A 31 -13.62 -31.51 3.72
CA PRO A 31 -14.19 -31.93 5.01
C PRO A 31 -13.16 -32.37 6.05
N GLU A 32 -12.04 -32.95 5.61
CA GLU A 32 -10.93 -33.39 6.46
C GLU A 32 -10.31 -32.23 7.27
N HIS A 33 -10.39 -30.99 6.79
CA HIS A 33 -9.86 -29.83 7.50
C HIS A 33 -10.68 -29.47 8.75
N PHE A 34 -11.93 -29.96 8.89
CA PHE A 34 -12.80 -29.72 10.04
C PHE A 34 -12.76 -30.82 11.12
N VAL A 35 -12.21 -32.00 10.82
CA VAL A 35 -12.29 -33.17 11.71
C VAL A 35 -10.92 -33.59 12.22
N SER A 36 -9.98 -33.79 11.30
CA SER A 36 -8.62 -34.22 11.60
C SER A 36 -7.75 -33.82 10.42
N ASN A 37 -7.05 -32.70 10.55
CA ASN A 37 -6.25 -32.21 9.46
C ASN A 37 -5.02 -33.13 9.26
N PRO A 38 -4.85 -33.78 8.10
CA PRO A 38 -3.73 -34.71 7.91
C PRO A 38 -2.39 -34.00 7.69
N ALA A 39 -2.38 -32.69 7.42
CA ALA A 39 -1.18 -31.90 7.22
C ALA A 39 -1.04 -30.84 8.32
N VAL A 40 0.11 -30.84 9.01
CA VAL A 40 0.50 -29.73 9.87
C VAL A 40 0.81 -28.53 8.98
N ALA A 41 -0.02 -27.50 9.03
CA ALA A 41 0.18 -26.25 8.32
C ALA A 41 0.10 -25.07 9.28
N ASP A 42 0.83 -24.01 8.96
CA ASP A 42 0.80 -22.77 9.74
C ASP A 42 -0.35 -21.85 9.35
N MET A 43 -0.89 -22.05 8.16
CA MET A 43 -1.98 -21.27 7.60
C MET A 43 -2.64 -21.99 6.41
N TYR A 44 -3.96 -21.87 6.28
CA TYR A 44 -4.71 -22.28 5.10
C TYR A 44 -5.20 -21.06 4.31
N VAL A 45 -5.02 -21.09 3.00
CA VAL A 45 -5.59 -20.08 2.10
C VAL A 45 -6.42 -20.80 1.06
N TYR A 46 -7.72 -20.52 1.04
CA TYR A 46 -8.64 -21.05 0.03
C TYR A 46 -8.84 -20.02 -1.06
N VAL A 47 -8.64 -20.42 -2.31
CA VAL A 47 -8.65 -19.52 -3.45
C VAL A 47 -9.89 -19.77 -4.30
N GLY A 48 -10.62 -18.70 -4.58
CA GLY A 48 -11.76 -18.66 -5.48
C GLY A 48 -11.41 -17.91 -6.77
N ALA A 49 -12.07 -18.27 -7.87
CA ALA A 49 -11.96 -17.59 -9.15
C ALA A 49 -13.36 -17.22 -9.65
N MET A 50 -14.05 -16.38 -8.87
CA MET A 50 -15.41 -15.93 -9.12
C MET A 50 -15.41 -14.50 -9.63
N GLN A 51 -16.36 -14.17 -10.51
CA GLN A 51 -16.51 -12.80 -10.97
C GLN A 51 -16.98 -11.90 -9.83
N ASP A 52 -16.26 -10.81 -9.62
CA ASP A 52 -16.64 -9.81 -8.65
C ASP A 52 -17.52 -8.74 -9.31
N ALA A 53 -18.70 -8.50 -8.74
CA ALA A 53 -19.67 -7.54 -9.28
C ALA A 53 -19.27 -6.08 -9.02
N SER A 54 -18.36 -5.82 -8.07
CA SER A 54 -17.83 -4.48 -7.78
C SER A 54 -16.68 -4.08 -8.71
N GLY A 55 -16.16 -5.03 -9.52
CA GLY A 55 -15.02 -4.80 -10.42
C GLY A 55 -13.66 -4.89 -9.72
N ALA A 56 -13.61 -5.42 -8.50
CA ALA A 56 -12.34 -5.67 -7.80
C ALA A 56 -11.54 -6.77 -8.51
N LEU A 57 -10.22 -6.54 -8.65
CA LEU A 57 -9.29 -7.53 -9.21
C LEU A 57 -9.18 -8.75 -8.29
N ALA A 58 -9.00 -8.51 -7.00
CA ALA A 58 -8.99 -9.52 -5.97
C ALA A 58 -9.54 -8.94 -4.67
N TRP A 59 -9.93 -9.82 -3.75
CA TRP A 59 -10.22 -9.48 -2.37
C TRP A 59 -9.84 -10.65 -1.46
N ALA A 60 -9.62 -10.39 -0.18
CA ALA A 60 -9.42 -11.45 0.80
C ALA A 60 -9.98 -11.11 2.18
N THR A 61 -10.17 -12.15 2.98
CA THR A 61 -10.54 -12.00 4.40
C THR A 61 -10.03 -13.16 5.24
N THR A 62 -9.87 -12.92 6.54
CA THR A 62 -9.56 -13.97 7.52
C THR A 62 -10.84 -14.71 7.92
N CYS A 63 -10.75 -16.03 8.03
CA CYS A 63 -11.87 -16.92 8.35
C CYS A 63 -11.71 -17.66 9.68
N ALA A 64 -10.48 -17.90 10.12
CA ALA A 64 -10.21 -18.54 11.42
C ALA A 64 -8.94 -17.99 12.04
N VAL A 65 -8.91 -17.94 13.36
CA VAL A 65 -7.77 -17.52 14.19
C VAL A 65 -7.43 -18.61 15.21
N LEU A 66 -6.16 -18.73 15.55
CA LEU A 66 -5.68 -19.58 16.63
C LEU A 66 -6.00 -18.98 18.01
N ASN A 67 -5.81 -19.77 19.06
CA ASN A 67 -6.01 -19.34 20.45
C ASN A 67 -5.11 -18.17 20.88
N ASP A 68 -3.95 -18.00 20.23
CA ASP A 68 -3.03 -16.88 20.45
C ASP A 68 -3.41 -15.63 19.64
N GLY A 69 -4.52 -15.68 18.90
CA GLY A 69 -5.03 -14.60 18.05
C GLY A 69 -4.43 -14.56 16.65
N ARG A 70 -3.47 -15.44 16.32
CA ARG A 70 -2.84 -15.48 14.99
C ARG A 70 -3.81 -15.96 13.92
N PRO A 71 -3.92 -15.28 12.76
CA PRO A 71 -4.68 -15.79 11.62
C PRO A 71 -4.23 -17.19 11.20
N PHE A 72 -5.19 -18.09 11.02
CA PHE A 72 -4.94 -19.49 10.71
C PHE A 72 -5.54 -19.94 9.38
N ALA A 73 -6.69 -19.38 9.02
CA ALA A 73 -7.28 -19.64 7.72
C ALA A 73 -7.90 -18.39 7.15
N GLY A 74 -7.88 -18.27 5.84
CA GLY A 74 -8.70 -17.28 5.15
C GLY A 74 -8.97 -17.67 3.71
N VAL A 75 -9.72 -16.79 3.07
CA VAL A 75 -10.17 -16.95 1.71
C VAL A 75 -9.71 -15.75 0.89
N THR A 76 -9.39 -15.99 -0.38
CA THR A 76 -9.19 -14.93 -1.35
C THR A 76 -9.92 -15.28 -2.64
N ASN A 77 -10.50 -14.28 -3.28
CA ASN A 77 -11.06 -14.41 -4.61
C ASN A 77 -10.25 -13.59 -5.60
N ILE A 78 -9.99 -14.15 -6.78
CA ILE A 78 -9.31 -13.46 -7.87
C ILE A 78 -10.27 -13.42 -9.06
N SER A 79 -10.68 -12.22 -9.47
CA SER A 79 -11.65 -12.04 -10.54
C SER A 79 -11.06 -12.44 -11.91
N PRO A 80 -11.69 -13.39 -12.63
CA PRO A 80 -11.15 -13.86 -13.91
C PRO A 80 -11.02 -12.79 -15.00
N TRP A 81 -11.85 -11.74 -14.98
CA TRP A 81 -11.83 -10.68 -16.01
C TRP A 81 -10.57 -9.81 -15.95
N HIS A 82 -9.89 -9.78 -14.81
CA HIS A 82 -8.70 -8.97 -14.59
C HIS A 82 -7.40 -9.79 -14.57
N LEU A 83 -7.49 -11.11 -14.78
CA LEU A 83 -6.32 -11.98 -14.77
C LEU A 83 -5.41 -11.72 -15.97
N LYS A 84 -4.27 -11.08 -15.68
CA LYS A 84 -3.12 -10.98 -16.57
C LYS A 84 -1.89 -11.49 -15.84
N GLU A 85 -0.94 -12.07 -16.56
CA GLU A 85 0.36 -12.46 -16.01
C GLU A 85 1.28 -11.24 -15.89
N THR A 86 0.92 -10.30 -15.01
CA THR A 86 1.68 -9.07 -14.77
C THR A 86 2.10 -8.96 -13.31
N GLU A 87 3.18 -8.21 -13.07
CA GLU A 87 3.64 -7.93 -11.71
C GLU A 87 2.55 -7.21 -10.89
N GLU A 88 1.80 -6.29 -11.48
CA GLU A 88 0.68 -5.59 -10.85
C GLU A 88 -0.37 -6.56 -10.26
N VAL A 89 -0.78 -7.58 -11.03
CA VAL A 89 -1.74 -8.60 -10.58
C VAL A 89 -1.14 -9.40 -9.42
N VAL A 90 0.13 -9.79 -9.52
CA VAL A 90 0.84 -10.51 -8.45
C VAL A 90 0.92 -9.67 -7.17
N ARG A 91 1.25 -8.38 -7.27
CA ARG A 91 1.30 -7.45 -6.13
C ARG A 91 -0.07 -7.26 -5.52
N THR A 92 -1.12 -7.15 -6.34
CA THR A 92 -2.50 -7.01 -5.85
C THR A 92 -2.94 -8.26 -5.09
N VAL A 93 -2.71 -9.46 -5.63
CA VAL A 93 -3.02 -10.69 -4.89
C VAL A 93 -2.17 -10.80 -3.61
N THR A 94 -0.90 -10.39 -3.65
CA THR A 94 -0.05 -10.35 -2.46
C THR A 94 -0.58 -9.37 -1.41
N HIS A 95 -1.09 -8.20 -1.81
CA HIS A 95 -1.76 -7.25 -0.92
C HIS A 95 -2.94 -7.90 -0.20
N GLU A 96 -3.82 -8.56 -0.95
CA GLU A 96 -4.98 -9.24 -0.39
C GLU A 96 -4.58 -10.36 0.60
N LEU A 97 -3.56 -11.16 0.25
CA LEU A 97 -3.02 -12.15 1.18
C LEU A 97 -2.44 -11.52 2.46
N GLY A 98 -1.94 -10.29 2.39
CA GLY A 98 -1.53 -9.49 3.53
C GLY A 98 -2.65 -9.24 4.54
N HIS A 99 -3.89 -9.05 4.08
CA HIS A 99 -5.05 -8.95 4.96
C HIS A 99 -5.38 -10.27 5.66
N ILE A 100 -5.22 -11.41 4.97
CA ILE A 100 -5.38 -12.72 5.62
C ILE A 100 -4.31 -12.94 6.70
N LEU A 101 -3.12 -12.38 6.51
CA LEU A 101 -2.02 -12.40 7.48
C LEU A 101 -2.22 -11.40 8.63
N GLY A 102 -3.38 -10.75 8.72
CA GLY A 102 -3.75 -9.91 9.86
C GLY A 102 -3.34 -8.44 9.71
N PHE A 103 -3.00 -7.98 8.50
CA PHE A 103 -2.85 -6.54 8.26
C PHE A 103 -4.23 -5.85 8.23
N MET A 104 -4.81 -5.64 9.41
CA MET A 104 -6.10 -4.97 9.61
C MET A 104 -6.13 -4.32 11.00
N SER A 105 -6.89 -3.24 11.15
CA SER A 105 -6.94 -2.44 12.40
C SER A 105 -7.33 -3.22 13.65
N ASN A 106 -8.23 -4.21 13.52
CA ASN A 106 -8.66 -5.06 14.62
C ASN A 106 -7.50 -5.90 15.18
N TYR A 107 -6.63 -6.44 14.32
CA TYR A 107 -5.46 -7.19 14.79
C TYR A 107 -4.45 -6.29 15.50
N PHE A 108 -4.14 -5.12 14.93
CA PHE A 108 -3.27 -4.14 15.59
C PHE A 108 -3.83 -3.68 16.93
N ARG A 109 -5.15 -3.53 17.03
CA ARG A 109 -5.84 -3.20 18.29
C ARG A 109 -5.74 -4.32 19.31
N ASN A 110 -5.92 -5.58 18.89
CA ASN A 110 -5.87 -6.74 19.78
C ASN A 110 -4.50 -6.94 20.43
N VAL A 111 -3.43 -6.48 19.78
CA VAL A 111 -2.05 -6.52 20.31
C VAL A 111 -1.59 -5.19 20.91
N ASP A 112 -2.50 -4.24 21.13
CA ASP A 112 -2.24 -2.88 21.64
C ASP A 112 -1.21 -2.05 20.83
N ALA A 113 -1.03 -2.37 19.54
CA ALA A 113 -0.16 -1.65 18.62
C ALA A 113 -0.85 -0.45 17.96
N LEU A 114 -2.18 -0.35 18.02
CA LEU A 114 -2.93 0.74 17.38
C LEU A 114 -3.14 1.90 18.35
N LYS A 115 -2.61 3.09 18.02
CA LYS A 115 -2.80 4.31 18.80
C LYS A 115 -3.44 5.41 17.96
N LYS A 116 -4.23 6.25 18.61
CA LYS A 116 -4.84 7.42 18.00
C LYS A 116 -4.00 8.65 18.34
N VAL A 117 -3.51 9.36 17.33
CA VAL A 117 -2.70 10.57 17.53
C VAL A 117 -3.28 11.72 16.71
N THR A 118 -3.08 12.95 17.18
CA THR A 118 -3.43 14.14 16.40
C THR A 118 -2.23 14.53 15.53
N THR A 119 -2.41 14.47 14.21
CA THR A 119 -1.40 14.79 13.20
C THR A 119 -1.60 16.20 12.63
N ARG A 120 -0.91 16.51 11.52
CA ARG A 120 -1.04 17.74 10.72
C ARG A 120 -2.51 18.20 10.58
N GLY A 121 -2.73 19.51 10.69
CA GLY A 121 -4.07 20.10 10.57
C GLY A 121 -5.06 19.70 11.68
N GLY A 122 -4.57 19.22 12.82
CA GLY A 122 -5.40 18.83 13.97
C GLY A 122 -6.25 17.58 13.70
N MET A 123 -5.78 16.69 12.83
CA MET A 123 -6.51 15.49 12.44
C MET A 123 -6.17 14.32 13.35
N ASP A 124 -7.20 13.66 13.86
CA ASP A 124 -7.01 12.39 14.53
C ASP A 124 -6.76 11.29 13.50
N ARG A 125 -5.64 10.57 13.64
CA ARG A 125 -5.24 9.45 12.78
C ARG A 125 -4.90 8.23 13.64
N TYR A 126 -5.15 7.05 13.10
CA TYR A 126 -4.65 5.82 13.71
C TYR A 126 -3.25 5.50 13.17
N ILE A 127 -2.37 5.12 14.09
CA ILE A 127 -0.97 4.80 13.84
C ILE A 127 -0.71 3.41 14.39
N VAL A 128 0.01 2.58 13.63
CA VAL A 128 0.67 1.40 14.19
C VAL A 128 1.93 1.88 14.90
N ASP A 129 1.83 1.99 16.23
CA ASP A 129 2.84 2.56 17.11
C ASP A 129 3.54 1.46 17.92
N THR A 130 4.67 0.99 17.40
CA THR A 130 5.58 0.06 18.10
C THR A 130 7.02 0.52 17.93
N GLU A 131 7.96 -0.12 18.65
CA GLU A 131 9.39 0.10 18.43
C GLU A 131 9.80 -0.20 16.97
N HIS A 132 9.24 -1.26 16.37
CA HIS A 132 9.54 -1.67 15.01
C HIS A 132 9.11 -0.61 13.99
N THR A 133 7.87 -0.11 14.10
CA THR A 133 7.35 0.90 13.17
C THR A 133 8.04 2.25 13.37
N ARG A 134 8.27 2.68 14.61
CA ARG A 134 9.04 3.91 14.90
C ARG A 134 10.46 3.84 14.35
N ARG A 135 11.15 2.71 14.50
CA ARG A 135 12.51 2.53 13.97
C ARG A 135 12.57 2.69 12.46
N VAL A 136 11.75 1.95 11.70
CA VAL A 136 11.79 2.02 10.24
C VAL A 136 11.32 3.38 9.71
N THR A 137 10.32 4.01 10.34
CA THR A 137 9.91 5.38 10.00
C THR A 137 11.01 6.39 10.31
N SER A 138 11.69 6.25 11.44
CA SER A 138 12.78 7.16 11.80
C SER A 138 13.95 7.08 10.81
N GLU A 139 14.36 5.86 10.45
CA GLU A 139 15.44 5.57 9.51
C GLU A 139 15.10 6.09 8.10
N HIS A 140 13.93 5.73 7.56
CA HIS A 140 13.56 6.08 6.19
C HIS A 140 13.40 7.59 5.99
N PHE A 141 12.70 8.26 6.90
CA PHE A 141 12.42 9.69 6.76
C PHE A 141 13.50 10.58 7.38
N ASN A 142 14.52 10.01 8.04
CA ASN A 142 15.54 10.75 8.79
C ASN A 142 14.92 11.71 9.83
N CYS A 143 14.04 11.16 10.67
CA CYS A 143 13.30 11.92 11.69
C CYS A 143 13.25 11.15 13.01
N THR A 144 13.68 11.77 14.12
CA THR A 144 13.64 11.12 15.45
C THR A 144 12.31 11.28 16.18
N ASN A 145 11.49 12.26 15.80
CA ASN A 145 10.18 12.54 16.39
C ASN A 145 9.05 11.98 15.52
N VAL A 146 8.93 10.64 15.49
CA VAL A 146 7.95 9.89 14.69
C VAL A 146 6.96 9.14 15.58
N TYR A 147 5.71 9.02 15.13
CA TYR A 147 4.67 8.30 15.87
C TYR A 147 4.57 6.81 15.50
N GLY A 148 5.06 6.40 14.32
CA GLY A 148 4.93 5.03 13.80
C GLY A 148 4.57 5.03 12.31
N ILE A 149 3.66 4.16 11.90
CA ILE A 149 3.12 4.10 10.52
C ILE A 149 1.67 4.58 10.52
N GLU A 150 1.38 5.62 9.74
CA GLU A 150 0.03 6.18 9.59
C GLU A 150 -0.85 5.25 8.74
N LEU A 151 -2.07 4.98 9.21
CA LEU A 151 -3.06 4.18 8.51
C LEU A 151 -4.07 5.08 7.79
N GLU A 152 -4.59 4.55 6.69
CA GLU A 152 -5.55 5.23 5.82
C GLU A 152 -6.83 5.59 6.59
N ASN A 153 -7.26 6.85 6.50
CA ASN A 153 -8.41 7.38 7.23
C ASN A 153 -9.60 7.71 6.31
N ILE A 154 -9.42 7.57 4.99
CA ILE A 154 -10.45 7.80 3.98
C ILE A 154 -10.93 6.45 3.45
N GLY A 155 -12.25 6.22 3.50
CA GLY A 155 -12.86 5.01 2.96
C GLY A 155 -14.14 4.63 3.69
N GLY A 156 -14.68 3.45 3.36
CA GLY A 156 -15.76 2.80 4.11
C GLY A 156 -15.25 1.82 5.15
N ASP A 157 -16.18 1.15 5.83
CA ASP A 157 -15.88 0.05 6.75
C ASP A 157 -15.07 -1.04 6.02
N GLY A 158 -13.96 -1.46 6.62
CA GLY A 158 -13.01 -2.43 6.04
C GLY A 158 -11.89 -1.82 5.19
N VAL A 159 -12.02 -0.56 4.79
CA VAL A 159 -10.97 0.19 4.06
C VAL A 159 -10.19 1.10 5.02
N VAL A 160 -10.91 1.83 5.85
CA VAL A 160 -10.34 2.70 6.89
C VAL A 160 -9.59 1.84 7.91
N ASP A 161 -8.38 2.28 8.25
CA ASP A 161 -7.47 1.66 9.21
C ASP A 161 -6.93 0.26 8.82
N SER A 162 -7.20 -0.25 7.63
CA SER A 162 -6.67 -1.54 7.14
C SER A 162 -5.55 -1.39 6.12
N HIS A 163 -5.20 -0.16 5.74
CA HIS A 163 -4.15 0.13 4.76
C HIS A 163 -3.17 1.14 5.33
N ILE A 164 -1.94 1.15 4.80
CA ILE A 164 -1.03 2.27 5.02
C ILE A 164 -1.58 3.49 4.30
N ASP A 165 -1.54 4.65 4.97
CA ASP A 165 -1.98 5.92 4.41
C ASP A 165 -1.19 6.25 3.14
N ARG A 166 -1.90 6.59 2.07
CA ARG A 166 -1.26 6.82 0.76
C ARG A 166 -0.35 8.03 0.76
N ARG A 167 -0.68 9.10 1.50
CA ARG A 167 0.22 10.26 1.62
C ARG A 167 1.51 9.87 2.36
N PHE A 168 1.41 8.99 3.35
CA PHE A 168 2.54 8.48 4.12
C PHE A 168 3.53 7.73 3.23
N VAL A 169 3.13 6.62 2.59
CA VAL A 169 3.98 5.85 1.65
C VAL A 169 3.13 5.28 0.51
N ALA A 170 3.06 6.01 -0.60
CA ALA A 170 2.13 5.68 -1.68
C ALA A 170 2.49 4.40 -2.46
N ASP A 171 3.76 3.98 -2.44
CA ASP A 171 4.25 2.83 -3.20
C ASP A 171 4.36 1.54 -2.40
N ASP A 172 3.96 1.54 -1.12
CA ASP A 172 3.98 0.34 -0.28
C ASP A 172 2.90 -0.66 -0.70
N LEU A 173 3.19 -1.95 -0.51
CA LEU A 173 2.35 -3.07 -0.83
C LEU A 173 0.98 -2.94 -0.18
N MET A 174 0.91 -2.57 1.10
CA MET A 174 -0.34 -2.49 1.87
C MET A 174 -1.01 -1.10 1.80
N THR A 175 -0.55 -0.24 0.90
CA THR A 175 -1.22 1.04 0.60
C THR A 175 -2.36 0.83 -0.38
N GLN A 176 -3.52 1.43 -0.11
CA GLN A 176 -4.65 1.36 -1.02
C GLN A 176 -4.33 2.07 -2.35
N ARG A 177 -4.66 1.41 -3.47
CA ARG A 177 -4.34 1.87 -4.84
C ARG A 177 -2.84 2.19 -5.04
N SER A 178 -1.96 1.43 -4.38
CA SER A 178 -0.50 1.61 -4.38
C SER A 178 0.10 1.93 -5.75
N ILE A 179 1.05 2.87 -5.81
CA ILE A 179 1.79 3.25 -7.04
C ILE A 179 3.08 2.44 -7.23
N GLY A 180 3.01 1.13 -7.02
CA GLY A 180 4.13 0.22 -7.24
C GLY A 180 4.01 -1.11 -6.50
N GLY A 181 3.24 -1.18 -5.42
CA GLY A 181 3.01 -2.42 -4.66
C GLY A 181 4.29 -3.00 -4.08
N ARG A 182 5.23 -2.14 -3.66
CA ARG A 182 6.53 -2.54 -3.12
C ARG A 182 6.36 -3.11 -1.72
N TYR A 183 6.91 -4.30 -1.47
CA TYR A 183 6.89 -4.88 -0.13
C TYR A 183 7.98 -4.24 0.73
N THR A 184 7.73 -3.03 1.23
CA THR A 184 8.72 -2.21 1.91
C THR A 184 8.90 -2.61 3.38
N VAL A 185 9.87 -1.95 4.02
CA VAL A 185 10.09 -2.02 5.47
C VAL A 185 8.86 -1.63 6.30
N PHE A 186 7.95 -0.81 5.77
CA PHE A 186 6.76 -0.35 6.49
C PHE A 186 5.75 -1.47 6.67
N SER A 187 5.32 -2.09 5.57
CA SER A 187 4.50 -3.32 5.61
C SER A 187 5.11 -4.38 6.53
N LEU A 188 6.42 -4.61 6.39
CA LEU A 188 7.13 -5.60 7.19
C LEU A 188 7.13 -5.27 8.69
N ALA A 189 7.44 -4.03 9.07
CA ALA A 189 7.40 -3.62 10.48
C ALA A 189 6.00 -3.70 11.09
N SER A 190 4.95 -3.43 10.30
CA SER A 190 3.58 -3.66 10.73
C SER A 190 3.30 -5.15 10.99
N PHE A 191 3.73 -6.06 10.11
CA PHE A 191 3.60 -7.50 10.38
C PHE A 191 4.39 -7.95 11.62
N GLU A 192 5.62 -7.45 11.82
CA GLU A 192 6.40 -7.75 13.03
C GLU A 192 5.68 -7.27 14.30
N SER A 193 5.00 -6.12 14.21
CA SER A 193 4.24 -5.51 15.31
C SER A 193 3.03 -6.33 15.76
N LEU A 194 2.55 -7.27 14.93
CA LEU A 194 1.50 -8.22 15.33
C LEU A 194 2.01 -9.28 16.31
N GLY A 195 3.34 -9.46 16.44
CA GLY A 195 3.94 -10.50 17.27
C GLY A 195 3.79 -11.93 16.74
N PHE A 196 3.07 -12.12 15.64
CA PHE A 196 2.88 -13.43 14.99
C PHE A 196 4.05 -13.84 14.09
N TYR A 197 4.80 -12.86 13.58
CA TYR A 197 5.79 -13.05 12.54
C TYR A 197 7.17 -12.55 12.98
N ARG A 198 8.20 -13.31 12.63
CA ARG A 198 9.58 -12.82 12.59
C ARG A 198 9.90 -12.37 11.18
N VAL A 199 10.40 -11.16 11.05
CA VAL A 199 10.59 -10.51 9.74
C VAL A 199 12.03 -10.62 9.24
N ASN A 200 12.17 -10.90 7.94
CA ASN A 200 13.43 -10.79 7.23
C ASN A 200 13.52 -9.47 6.45
N TYR A 201 14.06 -8.43 7.10
CA TYR A 201 14.22 -7.10 6.51
C TYR A 201 15.20 -7.05 5.32
N SER A 202 16.08 -8.04 5.14
CA SER A 202 16.99 -8.05 3.97
C SER A 202 16.26 -8.24 2.64
N CYS A 203 15.01 -8.72 2.69
CA CYS A 203 14.14 -8.88 1.53
C CYS A 203 13.20 -7.68 1.33
N ALA A 204 13.31 -6.63 2.15
CA ALA A 204 12.51 -5.42 1.98
C ALA A 204 12.85 -4.75 0.64
N GLU A 205 11.82 -4.36 -0.10
CA GLU A 205 12.00 -3.57 -1.31
C GLU A 205 12.17 -2.10 -0.94
N PRO A 206 13.14 -1.39 -1.54
CA PRO A 206 13.37 0.01 -1.23
C PRO A 206 12.22 0.86 -1.77
N SER A 207 11.82 1.87 -1.00
CA SER A 207 10.95 2.96 -1.46
C SER A 207 11.77 4.26 -1.50
N LEU A 208 11.53 5.08 -2.52
CA LEU A 208 12.06 6.45 -2.58
C LEU A 208 11.06 7.49 -2.07
N TRP A 209 9.83 7.05 -1.74
CA TRP A 209 8.76 7.93 -1.32
C TRP A 209 9.11 8.60 0.02
N GLY A 210 9.33 9.92 0.00
CA GLY A 210 9.66 10.69 1.20
C GLY A 210 11.00 10.34 1.86
N LEU A 211 11.87 9.60 1.19
CA LEU A 211 13.19 9.20 1.72
C LEU A 211 13.99 10.45 2.16
N HIS A 212 14.43 10.46 3.42
CA HIS A 212 15.17 11.56 4.06
C HIS A 212 14.47 12.94 4.05
N SER A 213 13.15 12.99 3.92
CA SER A 213 12.39 14.24 3.89
C SER A 213 12.31 14.98 5.23
N GLY A 214 12.72 14.35 6.33
CA GLY A 214 12.73 14.92 7.67
C GLY A 214 11.35 14.97 8.32
N CYS A 215 11.30 15.42 9.57
CA CYS A 215 10.07 15.38 10.38
C CYS A 215 8.92 16.25 9.82
N GLY A 216 9.25 17.28 9.04
CA GLY A 216 8.25 18.14 8.42
C GLY A 216 7.30 17.38 7.50
N PHE A 217 7.72 16.23 6.96
CA PHE A 217 6.89 15.46 6.02
C PHE A 217 5.60 14.95 6.68
N PHE A 218 5.63 14.69 7.99
CA PHE A 218 4.47 14.22 8.75
C PHE A 218 3.71 15.35 9.43
N HIS A 219 4.45 16.30 10.02
CA HIS A 219 3.89 17.33 10.89
C HIS A 219 3.30 18.50 10.10
N ASN A 220 3.80 18.75 8.89
CA ASN A 220 3.33 19.83 8.03
C ASN A 220 2.43 19.30 6.92
N GLU A 221 1.64 20.21 6.34
CA GLU A 221 0.91 19.97 5.10
C GLU A 221 1.88 19.70 3.94
N CYS A 222 1.42 18.96 2.93
CA CYS A 222 2.25 18.67 1.75
C CYS A 222 2.52 19.91 0.89
N PHE A 223 1.69 20.94 1.03
CA PHE A 223 1.77 22.21 0.34
C PHE A 223 1.36 23.34 1.28
N VAL A 224 2.02 24.49 1.15
CA VAL A 224 1.63 25.75 1.80
C VAL A 224 1.56 26.81 0.71
N ASN A 225 0.39 27.41 0.52
CA ASN A 225 0.14 28.41 -0.54
C ASN A 225 0.64 27.94 -1.92
N GLY A 226 0.24 26.73 -2.33
CA GLY A 226 0.59 26.13 -3.63
C GLY A 226 2.04 25.67 -3.79
N THR A 227 2.88 25.80 -2.75
CA THR A 227 4.31 25.43 -2.80
C THR A 227 4.60 24.25 -1.88
N THR A 228 5.32 23.23 -2.38
CA THR A 228 5.75 22.07 -1.58
C THR A 228 7.23 22.15 -1.22
N ALA A 229 7.56 21.67 -0.02
CA ALA A 229 8.94 21.41 0.40
C ALA A 229 9.49 20.06 -0.12
N TYR A 230 8.64 19.23 -0.75
CA TYR A 230 8.99 17.85 -1.14
C TYR A 230 8.76 17.59 -2.64
N PRO A 231 9.48 18.29 -3.54
CA PRO A 231 9.28 18.23 -5.00
C PRO A 231 9.67 16.88 -5.65
N ASP A 232 10.27 15.96 -4.89
CA ASP A 232 10.55 14.61 -5.35
C ASP A 232 9.38 13.63 -5.11
N VAL A 233 8.39 14.04 -4.31
CA VAL A 233 7.17 13.27 -4.03
C VAL A 233 5.95 13.96 -4.61
N PHE A 234 5.80 15.26 -4.35
CA PHE A 234 4.63 16.03 -4.72
C PHE A 234 4.87 16.93 -5.93
N CYS A 235 3.82 17.22 -6.70
CA CYS A 235 3.86 18.03 -7.90
C CYS A 235 2.74 19.09 -7.90
N SER A 236 2.98 20.29 -8.43
CA SER A 236 2.02 21.41 -8.36
C SER A 236 1.53 21.92 -9.71
N ARG A 237 1.92 21.28 -10.81
CA ARG A 237 1.56 21.74 -12.16
C ARG A 237 0.40 20.92 -12.69
N VAL A 238 -0.67 21.60 -13.08
CA VAL A 238 -1.75 20.98 -13.84
C VAL A 238 -1.13 20.51 -15.15
N PRO A 239 -1.19 19.20 -15.47
CA PRO A 239 -0.51 18.68 -16.64
C PRO A 239 -1.12 19.30 -17.91
N VAL A 240 -0.31 20.03 -18.68
CA VAL A 240 -0.63 20.35 -20.08
C VAL A 240 0.02 19.31 -21.00
N GLN A 241 -0.42 19.23 -22.25
CA GLN A 241 0.19 18.32 -23.22
C GLN A 241 1.70 18.62 -23.34
N GLY A 242 2.54 17.64 -22.99
CA GLY A 242 4.00 17.78 -22.94
C GLY A 242 4.60 17.96 -21.53
N ASP A 243 3.79 18.10 -20.47
CA ASP A 243 4.25 18.17 -19.06
C ASP A 243 4.48 16.77 -18.46
N GLU A 244 5.28 15.97 -19.14
CA GLU A 244 5.70 14.66 -18.66
C GLU A 244 6.65 14.81 -17.47
N SER A 245 6.46 13.99 -16.44
CA SER A 245 7.29 13.97 -15.24
C SER A 245 7.69 12.55 -14.89
N CYS A 246 8.83 12.39 -14.24
CA CYS A 246 9.22 11.09 -13.72
C CYS A 246 8.36 10.73 -12.51
N THR A 247 7.98 9.45 -12.42
CA THR A 247 7.49 8.86 -11.16
C THR A 247 8.56 9.01 -10.06
N HIS A 248 8.14 8.95 -8.79
CA HIS A 248 9.04 9.15 -7.63
C HIS A 248 10.22 8.17 -7.64
N ASP A 249 9.98 6.95 -8.12
CA ASP A 249 10.97 5.88 -8.22
C ASP A 249 11.82 5.93 -9.50
N ARG A 250 11.54 6.88 -10.40
CA ARG A 250 12.19 7.05 -11.71
C ARG A 250 12.09 5.82 -12.62
N LEU A 251 11.10 4.95 -12.42
CA LEU A 251 10.87 3.78 -13.25
C LEU A 251 9.86 4.02 -14.38
N GLY A 252 9.24 5.20 -14.45
CA GLY A 252 8.34 5.53 -15.54
C GLY A 252 8.20 7.02 -15.79
N ILE A 253 7.59 7.31 -16.93
CA ILE A 253 7.05 8.63 -17.27
C ILE A 253 5.58 8.66 -16.84
N GLY A 254 5.19 9.77 -16.24
CA GLY A 254 3.87 10.00 -15.68
C GLY A 254 3.43 11.44 -15.80
N TYR A 255 2.28 11.73 -15.20
CA TYR A 255 1.71 13.08 -15.13
C TYR A 255 1.37 13.41 -13.69
N CYS A 256 1.37 14.71 -13.38
CA CYS A 256 0.91 15.16 -12.08
C CYS A 256 -0.58 14.87 -11.93
N ASN A 257 -0.95 14.05 -10.94
CA ASN A 257 -2.33 13.78 -10.59
C ASN A 257 -2.89 14.99 -9.82
N LEU A 258 -3.12 16.09 -10.54
CA LEU A 258 -3.71 17.31 -10.05
C LEU A 258 -4.96 17.62 -10.87
N PHE A 259 -6.10 17.65 -10.21
CA PHE A 259 -7.40 17.74 -10.85
C PHE A 259 -8.22 18.87 -10.27
N GLU A 260 -9.11 19.44 -11.08
CA GLU A 260 -10.15 20.36 -10.60
C GLU A 260 -11.44 19.59 -10.33
N TYR A 261 -11.84 19.56 -9.06
CA TYR A 261 -13.07 18.90 -8.60
C TYR A 261 -14.31 19.74 -8.96
N THR A 262 -15.47 19.08 -9.03
CA THR A 262 -16.75 19.77 -9.31
C THR A 262 -17.24 20.60 -8.12
N GLN A 263 -16.86 20.20 -6.90
CA GLN A 263 -17.17 20.87 -5.65
C GLN A 263 -15.87 21.26 -4.94
N ASP A 264 -15.97 22.21 -4.01
CA ASP A 264 -14.84 22.58 -3.18
C ASP A 264 -14.35 21.39 -2.36
N ILE A 265 -13.03 21.21 -2.32
CA ILE A 265 -12.34 20.25 -1.46
C ILE A 265 -12.58 20.67 0.00
N PRO A 266 -12.57 19.76 1.00
CA PRO A 266 -12.63 20.16 2.41
C PRO A 266 -11.56 21.19 2.77
N GLU A 267 -11.92 22.24 3.50
CA GLU A 267 -11.07 23.41 3.78
C GLU A 267 -9.65 23.06 4.24
N ARG A 268 -9.53 22.03 5.09
CA ARG A 268 -8.26 21.51 5.63
C ARG A 268 -7.31 20.86 4.60
N TYR A 269 -7.79 20.55 3.40
CA TYR A 269 -7.00 19.97 2.31
C TYR A 269 -6.89 20.91 1.11
N ARG A 270 -7.29 22.19 1.27
CA ARG A 270 -7.17 23.20 0.21
C ARG A 270 -5.78 23.80 0.24
N TYR A 271 -4.94 23.32 -0.66
CA TYR A 271 -3.54 23.73 -0.73
C TYR A 271 -3.25 24.86 -1.74
N PHE A 272 -4.21 25.15 -2.63
CA PHE A 272 -4.07 26.06 -3.76
C PHE A 272 -5.12 27.17 -3.70
N ASP A 273 -4.88 28.28 -4.41
CA ASP A 273 -5.81 29.41 -4.47
C ASP A 273 -7.20 29.01 -4.98
N ASN A 274 -7.26 28.07 -5.94
CA ASN A 274 -8.53 27.46 -6.36
C ASN A 274 -8.95 26.38 -5.35
N PRO A 275 -10.07 26.55 -4.62
CA PRO A 275 -10.52 25.63 -3.58
C PRO A 275 -10.95 24.25 -4.10
N ARG A 276 -11.03 24.08 -5.43
CA ARG A 276 -11.37 22.84 -6.11
C ARG A 276 -10.15 22.10 -6.65
N LEU A 277 -8.95 22.67 -6.55
CA LEU A 277 -7.75 22.07 -7.11
C LEU A 277 -7.03 21.19 -6.08
N GLY A 278 -6.77 19.92 -6.42
CA GLY A 278 -6.09 18.99 -5.52
C GLY A 278 -5.74 17.66 -6.17
N GLY A 279 -4.97 16.84 -5.44
CA GLY A 279 -4.66 15.47 -5.83
C GLY A 279 -5.72 14.46 -5.41
N GLU A 280 -5.37 13.18 -5.45
CA GLU A 280 -6.30 12.10 -5.07
C GLU A 280 -6.73 12.17 -3.60
N ILE A 281 -7.98 11.79 -3.33
CA ILE A 281 -8.57 11.86 -1.99
C ILE A 281 -7.81 11.03 -0.94
N LEU A 282 -7.34 9.83 -1.30
CA LEU A 282 -6.55 8.93 -0.43
C LEU A 282 -5.18 9.54 -0.07
N ALA A 283 -4.66 10.44 -0.90
CA ALA A 283 -3.40 11.13 -0.63
C ALA A 283 -3.63 12.44 0.14
N ASP A 284 -4.73 12.59 0.88
CA ASP A 284 -5.18 13.85 1.49
C ASP A 284 -5.20 15.02 0.49
N TYR A 285 -5.58 14.75 -0.76
CA TYR A 285 -5.51 15.71 -1.87
C TYR A 285 -4.12 16.25 -2.17
N CYS A 286 -3.04 15.61 -1.70
CA CYS A 286 -1.67 15.95 -2.07
C CYS A 286 -1.35 15.40 -3.47
N PRO A 287 -1.20 16.26 -4.49
CA PRO A 287 -0.86 15.81 -5.84
C PRO A 287 0.54 15.21 -5.92
N SER A 288 0.65 14.07 -6.59
CA SER A 288 1.90 13.36 -6.90
C SER A 288 1.87 12.85 -8.34
N VAL A 289 3.03 12.47 -8.87
CA VAL A 289 3.12 11.97 -10.25
C VAL A 289 2.61 10.53 -10.31
N GLY A 290 1.52 10.30 -11.04
CA GLY A 290 1.00 8.96 -11.31
C GLY A 290 1.69 8.33 -12.51
N PRO A 291 1.97 7.00 -12.48
CA PRO A 291 2.51 6.30 -13.63
C PRO A 291 1.52 6.34 -14.81
N SER A 292 2.03 6.53 -16.02
CA SER A 292 1.21 6.37 -17.24
C SER A 292 1.31 4.95 -17.76
N GLU A 293 0.18 4.44 -18.26
CA GLU A 293 0.12 3.14 -18.94
C GLU A 293 1.12 3.11 -20.10
N ASN A 294 1.76 1.97 -20.32
CA ASN A 294 2.77 1.74 -21.36
C ASN A 294 4.02 2.64 -21.32
N ARG A 295 4.22 3.43 -20.26
CA ARG A 295 5.35 4.38 -20.15
C ARG A 295 6.39 4.02 -19.09
N SER A 296 6.51 2.72 -18.80
CA SER A 296 7.59 2.18 -17.97
C SER A 296 8.93 2.32 -18.69
N CYS A 297 9.97 2.74 -17.96
CA CYS A 297 11.33 2.79 -18.49
C CYS A 297 11.89 1.38 -18.78
N GLU A 298 11.42 0.35 -18.08
CA GLU A 298 11.95 -1.01 -18.22
C GLU A 298 11.13 -1.87 -19.20
N HIS A 299 9.82 -1.62 -19.27
CA HIS A 299 8.85 -2.47 -19.98
C HIS A 299 7.84 -1.70 -20.84
N GLY A 300 8.05 -0.40 -21.03
CA GLY A 300 7.12 0.45 -21.79
C GLY A 300 7.10 0.18 -23.29
N ASN A 301 6.21 0.87 -23.98
CA ASN A 301 6.04 0.84 -25.41
C ASN A 301 6.93 1.91 -26.07
N SER A 302 7.88 1.49 -26.90
CA SER A 302 8.78 2.41 -27.63
C SER A 302 8.06 3.32 -28.62
N GLU A 303 6.86 2.94 -29.07
CA GLU A 303 6.03 3.77 -29.95
C GLU A 303 5.35 4.92 -29.18
N GLU A 304 5.20 4.81 -27.87
CA GLU A 304 4.58 5.86 -27.03
C GLU A 304 5.60 6.70 -26.26
N MET A 305 6.85 6.21 -26.19
CA MET A 305 7.98 6.85 -25.52
C MET A 305 9.08 7.23 -26.53
N HIS A 306 8.70 7.98 -27.58
CA HIS A 306 9.62 8.32 -28.67
C HIS A 306 10.94 8.92 -28.17
N GLY A 307 12.05 8.33 -28.62
CA GLY A 307 13.40 8.75 -28.27
C GLY A 307 13.85 8.40 -26.84
N SER A 308 13.05 7.64 -26.09
CA SER A 308 13.48 7.01 -24.84
C SER A 308 14.18 5.67 -25.11
N PHE A 309 15.17 5.34 -24.28
CA PHE A 309 15.74 3.99 -24.23
C PHE A 309 14.94 3.15 -23.23
N ILE A 310 14.43 1.99 -23.67
CA ILE A 310 13.64 1.09 -22.83
C ILE A 310 14.45 -0.17 -22.53
N GLY A 311 14.52 -0.56 -21.26
CA GLY A 311 15.18 -1.79 -20.83
C GLY A 311 15.50 -1.82 -19.34
N LYS A 312 15.98 -2.98 -18.86
CA LYS A 312 16.19 -3.32 -17.44
C LYS A 312 17.06 -2.35 -16.61
N GLY A 313 17.78 -1.43 -17.24
CA GLY A 313 18.60 -0.40 -16.56
C GLY A 313 18.13 1.03 -16.80
N SER A 314 17.08 1.23 -17.59
CA SER A 314 16.59 2.55 -17.96
C SER A 314 15.89 3.22 -16.79
N ARG A 315 16.14 4.51 -16.60
CA ARG A 315 15.50 5.34 -15.58
C ARG A 315 15.03 6.65 -16.19
N CYS A 316 13.92 7.16 -15.67
CA CYS A 316 13.42 8.46 -16.05
C CYS A 316 14.34 9.57 -15.50
N VAL A 317 14.74 10.48 -16.38
CA VAL A 317 15.60 11.62 -16.07
C VAL A 317 14.86 12.91 -16.32
N ARG A 318 15.01 13.88 -15.41
CA ARG A 318 14.51 15.24 -15.63
C ARG A 318 15.46 15.94 -16.61
N GLY A 319 14.91 16.54 -17.65
CA GLY A 319 15.68 17.31 -18.63
C GLY A 319 14.86 18.47 -19.19
N SER A 320 15.56 19.50 -19.65
CA SER A 320 14.99 20.62 -20.39
C SER A 320 15.63 20.65 -21.78
N ASP A 321 14.84 20.86 -22.82
CA ASP A 321 15.31 20.97 -24.21
C ASP A 321 16.14 19.76 -24.70
N LEU A 322 15.75 18.54 -24.29
CA LEU A 322 16.40 17.31 -24.74
C LEU A 322 16.29 17.20 -26.26
N ARG A 323 17.43 17.21 -26.96
CA ARG A 323 17.51 17.05 -28.41
C ARG A 323 17.83 15.59 -28.74
N TYR A 324 16.97 14.95 -29.51
CA TYR A 324 17.24 13.64 -30.09
C TYR A 324 18.39 13.78 -31.11
N LYS A 325 19.26 12.77 -31.16
CA LYS A 325 20.31 12.64 -32.17
C LYS A 325 19.91 11.61 -33.21
#